data_AF-A0A6P6GKP1-F1
#
_entry.id   AF-A0A6P6GKP1-F1
#
_cell.length_a   1.000
_cell.length_b   1.000
_cell.length_c   1.000
_cell.angle_alpha   90.00
_cell.angle_beta   90.00
_cell.angle_gamma   90.00
#
_symmetry.space_group_name_H-M   'P 1'
#
loop_
_entity.id
_entity.type
_entity.pdbx_description
1 polymer ?
#
loop_
_entity_poly.entity_id
_entity_poly.type
_entity_poly.pdbx_seq_one_letter_code
_entity_poly.pdbx_strand_id
1 'polypeptide(L)'
;MLMLRLVIASMASSSLSFQEKYDVFLSFRGEDTRNTFASYLYAALSAKQILTFMDHELERGDEISPTLRRAIEESKISVIIFSENYASSTWCLDELVQILECKKTREQIVIPIFYGIDPSVVRKQKGSYGVSFAELEERFRDRMEKVHQWRAALTEASNLCGLDSKDFRPENKLVQKIVEDISFKLPKYLSFNEQLKGHLIGIEKHIKEIESRLSISTKDVRIIGIWGMGGTGKNIQDTEQII
;
A
#
# COMPACT_ATOMS: atom_id res chain seq x y z
N MET A 1 -40.88 -21.35 33.43
CA MET A 1 -39.59 -22.07 33.57
C MET A 1 -38.53 -21.25 32.85
N LEU A 2 -37.45 -20.91 33.57
CA LEU A 2 -36.52 -19.81 33.28
C LEU A 2 -35.87 -19.84 31.88
N MET A 3 -35.90 -18.70 31.19
CA MET A 3 -34.90 -18.35 30.18
C MET A 3 -33.60 -17.98 30.89
N LEU A 4 -32.56 -18.81 30.76
CA LEU A 4 -31.20 -18.43 31.13
C LEU A 4 -30.53 -17.83 29.87
N ARG A 5 -30.45 -16.49 29.81
CA ARG A 5 -29.56 -15.81 28.86
C ARG A 5 -28.14 -15.91 29.41
N LEU A 6 -27.31 -16.76 28.81
CA LEU A 6 -25.86 -16.71 29.02
C LEU A 6 -25.30 -15.62 28.09
N VAL A 7 -24.99 -14.46 28.65
CA VAL A 7 -24.20 -13.43 27.96
C VAL A 7 -22.73 -13.80 28.18
N ILE A 8 -22.09 -14.35 27.15
CA ILE A 8 -20.63 -14.48 27.15
C ILE A 8 -20.08 -13.10 26.77
N ALA A 9 -19.69 -12.33 27.77
CA ALA A 9 -18.84 -11.17 27.56
C ALA A 9 -17.43 -11.68 27.24
N SER A 10 -17.14 -11.87 25.95
CA SER A 10 -15.75 -11.96 25.50
C SER A 10 -15.12 -10.58 25.73
N MET A 11 -14.25 -10.47 26.73
CA MET A 11 -13.31 -9.35 26.78
C MET A 11 -12.42 -9.49 25.54
N ALA A 12 -12.81 -8.85 24.45
CA ALA A 12 -11.91 -8.64 23.34
C ALA A 12 -10.72 -7.84 23.91
N SER A 13 -9.57 -8.51 24.05
CA SER A 13 -8.32 -7.78 24.01
C SER A 13 -8.39 -6.96 22.74
N SER A 14 -8.35 -5.63 22.86
CA SER A 14 -8.27 -4.74 21.70
C SER A 14 -6.89 -4.94 21.08
N SER A 15 -6.71 -6.04 20.34
CA SER A 15 -5.80 -6.02 19.23
C SER A 15 -6.30 -4.88 18.36
N LEU A 16 -5.46 -3.85 18.19
CA LEU A 16 -5.67 -2.85 17.17
C LEU A 16 -5.68 -3.61 15.84
N SER A 17 -6.86 -4.07 15.44
CA SER A 17 -7.06 -4.61 14.10
C SER A 17 -6.83 -3.43 13.17
N PHE A 18 -5.62 -3.33 12.65
CA PHE A 18 -5.30 -2.36 11.62
C PHE A 18 -6.15 -2.73 10.42
N GLN A 19 -7.25 -2.01 10.26
CA GLN A 19 -8.17 -2.23 9.18
C GLN A 19 -7.55 -1.56 7.95
N GLU A 20 -6.74 -2.33 7.24
CA GLU A 20 -6.17 -1.93 5.96
C GLU A 20 -7.31 -1.51 5.03
N LYS A 21 -7.25 -0.26 4.57
CA LYS A 21 -8.31 0.36 3.77
C LYS A 21 -7.91 0.49 2.31
N TYR A 22 -6.62 0.67 2.05
CA TYR A 22 -6.08 0.85 0.71
C TYR A 22 -5.03 -0.22 0.40
N ASP A 23 -4.97 -0.63 -0.85
CA ASP A 23 -3.91 -1.49 -1.35
C ASP A 23 -2.63 -0.68 -1.58
N VAL A 24 -2.77 0.54 -2.10
CA VAL A 24 -1.64 1.40 -2.48
C VAL A 24 -1.82 2.83 -1.98
N PHE A 25 -0.76 3.42 -1.42
CA PHE A 25 -0.59 4.86 -1.22
C PHE A 25 0.38 5.42 -2.26
N LEU A 26 0.01 6.50 -2.95
CA LEU A 26 0.90 7.22 -3.88
C LEU A 26 1.40 8.53 -3.23
N SER A 27 2.71 8.61 -2.96
CA SER A 27 3.41 9.85 -2.58
C SER A 27 4.15 10.41 -3.78
N PHE A 28 3.93 11.68 -4.12
CA PHE A 28 4.53 12.32 -5.29
C PHE A 28 4.49 13.84 -5.15
N ARG A 29 5.36 14.53 -5.89
CA ARG A 29 5.25 15.98 -6.06
C ARG A 29 4.16 16.30 -7.08
N GLY A 30 3.12 16.97 -6.63
CA GLY A 30 1.95 17.25 -7.45
C GLY A 30 2.23 18.21 -8.61
N GLU A 31 3.04 19.24 -8.37
CA GLU A 31 3.50 20.16 -9.43
C GLU A 31 4.20 19.42 -10.57
N ASP A 32 4.97 18.37 -10.26
CA ASP A 32 5.77 17.67 -11.26
C ASP A 32 4.96 16.59 -12.00
N THR A 33 4.10 15.84 -11.28
CA THR A 33 3.58 14.56 -11.81
C THR A 33 2.07 14.36 -11.69
N ARG A 34 1.31 15.25 -11.01
CA ARG A 34 -0.13 15.03 -10.73
C ARG A 34 -0.95 14.76 -11.98
N ASN A 35 -0.81 15.61 -12.98
CA ASN A 35 -1.62 15.56 -14.20
C ASN A 35 -0.97 14.73 -15.32
N THR A 36 0.17 14.10 -15.04
CA THR A 36 0.96 13.33 -16.01
C THR A 36 1.15 11.91 -15.47
N PHE A 37 2.36 11.55 -15.06
CA PHE A 37 2.71 10.18 -14.70
C PHE A 37 1.88 9.63 -13.53
N ALA A 38 1.64 10.42 -12.47
CA ALA A 38 0.90 9.95 -11.30
C ALA A 38 -0.59 9.67 -11.61
N SER A 39 -1.25 10.52 -12.41
CA SER A 39 -2.63 10.28 -12.83
C SER A 39 -2.77 9.05 -13.72
N TYR A 40 -1.81 8.82 -14.63
CA TYR A 40 -1.80 7.62 -15.47
C TYR A 40 -1.58 6.35 -14.66
N LEU A 41 -0.65 6.37 -13.70
CA LEU A 41 -0.42 5.25 -12.81
C LEU A 41 -1.67 4.93 -11.99
N TYR A 42 -2.30 5.94 -11.40
CA TYR A 42 -3.54 5.77 -10.62
C TYR A 42 -4.70 5.23 -11.46
N ALA A 43 -4.88 5.75 -12.68
CA ALA A 43 -5.89 5.24 -13.59
C ALA A 43 -5.65 3.76 -13.94
N ALA A 44 -4.39 3.37 -14.15
CA ALA A 44 -4.02 1.98 -14.45
C ALA A 44 -4.22 1.04 -13.25
N LEU A 45 -3.90 1.49 -12.03
CA LEU A 45 -4.18 0.74 -10.79
C LEU A 45 -5.69 0.58 -10.58
N SER A 46 -6.45 1.66 -10.78
CA SER A 46 -7.91 1.65 -10.67
C SER A 46 -8.56 0.69 -11.68
N ALA A 47 -8.05 0.64 -12.91
CA ALA A 47 -8.51 -0.31 -13.94
C ALA A 47 -8.27 -1.78 -13.56
N LYS A 48 -7.36 -2.05 -12.62
CA LYS A 48 -7.11 -3.37 -12.03
C LYS A 48 -7.83 -3.59 -10.70
N GLN A 49 -8.74 -2.68 -10.31
CA GLN A 49 -9.48 -2.72 -9.04
C GLN A 49 -8.55 -2.70 -7.82
N ILE A 50 -7.36 -2.10 -7.95
CA ILE A 50 -6.42 -1.91 -6.84
C ILE A 50 -6.81 -0.61 -6.13
N LEU A 51 -7.26 -0.72 -4.88
CA LEU A 51 -7.73 0.42 -4.10
C LEU A 51 -6.57 1.34 -3.76
N THR A 52 -6.50 2.49 -4.43
CA THR A 52 -5.36 3.39 -4.35
C THR A 52 -5.76 4.71 -3.69
N PHE A 53 -5.00 5.15 -2.70
CA PHE A 53 -5.05 6.53 -2.21
C PHE A 53 -4.01 7.35 -2.97
N MET A 54 -4.47 8.35 -3.72
CA MET A 54 -3.60 9.35 -4.33
C MET A 54 -3.61 10.60 -3.45
N ASP A 55 -2.45 11.01 -2.94
CA ASP A 55 -2.39 12.32 -2.29
C ASP A 55 -2.60 13.43 -3.33
N HIS A 56 -3.57 14.31 -3.08
CA HIS A 56 -3.93 15.35 -4.04
C HIS A 56 -3.18 16.66 -3.81
N GLU A 57 -2.21 16.74 -2.88
CA GLU A 57 -1.57 17.97 -2.31
C GLU A 57 -2.41 19.25 -2.51
N LEU A 58 -3.72 19.21 -2.23
CA LEU A 58 -4.55 20.41 -2.35
C LEU A 58 -4.30 21.27 -1.12
N GLU A 59 -3.68 22.43 -1.34
CA GLU A 59 -3.50 23.58 -0.43
C GLU A 59 -3.77 23.26 1.06
N ARG A 60 -2.80 22.62 1.71
CA ARG A 60 -2.78 22.46 3.17
C ARG A 60 -1.39 22.80 3.70
N GLY A 61 -1.38 23.36 4.92
CA GLY A 61 -0.21 23.97 5.56
C GLY A 61 0.92 22.99 5.90
N ASP A 62 1.83 23.42 6.78
CA ASP A 62 3.14 22.78 7.00
C ASP A 62 3.14 21.37 7.66
N GLU A 63 1.98 20.75 7.96
CA GLU A 63 1.88 19.49 8.72
C GLU A 63 0.95 18.44 8.07
N ILE A 64 1.39 17.17 8.05
CA ILE A 64 0.58 16.04 7.56
C ILE A 64 -0.77 15.99 8.29
N SER A 65 -1.86 16.09 7.53
CA SER A 65 -3.18 15.96 8.13
C SER A 65 -3.40 14.57 8.76
N PRO A 66 -4.17 14.44 9.86
CA PRO A 66 -4.46 13.13 10.47
C PRO A 66 -5.08 12.12 9.50
N THR A 67 -5.87 12.61 8.53
CA THR A 67 -6.45 11.78 7.47
C THR A 67 -5.39 11.17 6.56
N LEU A 68 -4.37 11.96 6.20
CA LEU A 68 -3.28 11.51 5.34
C LEU A 68 -2.38 10.52 6.06
N ARG A 69 -2.04 10.77 7.35
CA ARG A 69 -1.31 9.80 8.18
C ARG A 69 -2.04 8.46 8.25
N ARG A 70 -3.36 8.47 8.46
CA ARG A 70 -4.17 7.24 8.44
C ARG A 70 -4.14 6.56 7.08
N ALA A 71 -4.23 7.31 5.98
CA ALA A 71 -4.15 6.71 4.65
C ALA A 71 -2.82 6.00 4.42
N ILE A 72 -1.70 6.57 4.88
CA ILE A 72 -0.39 5.90 4.83
C ILE A 72 -0.39 4.65 5.71
N GLU A 73 -0.86 4.74 6.96
CA GLU A 73 -0.88 3.61 7.90
C GLU A 73 -1.81 2.47 7.50
N GLU A 74 -2.93 2.78 6.84
CA GLU A 74 -3.95 1.85 6.37
C GLU A 74 -3.68 1.32 4.95
N SER A 75 -2.52 1.65 4.36
CA SER A 75 -2.09 1.16 3.05
C SER A 75 -1.14 -0.03 3.17
N LYS A 76 -1.24 -1.01 2.26
CA LYS A 76 -0.36 -2.19 2.23
C LYS A 76 0.97 -1.89 1.53
N ILE A 77 0.92 -1.08 0.47
CA ILE A 77 2.07 -0.71 -0.36
C ILE A 77 2.13 0.81 -0.47
N SER A 78 3.30 1.40 -0.27
CA SER A 78 3.56 2.81 -0.57
C SER A 78 4.45 2.91 -1.80
N VAL A 79 3.99 3.63 -2.82
CA VAL A 79 4.78 3.97 -4.01
C VAL A 79 5.21 5.42 -3.86
N ILE A 80 6.52 5.66 -3.91
CA ILE A 80 7.10 7.00 -3.81
C ILE A 80 7.62 7.39 -5.18
N ILE A 81 7.09 8.46 -5.76
CA ILE A 81 7.52 8.97 -7.06
C ILE A 81 8.46 10.15 -6.81
N PHE A 82 9.76 9.86 -6.78
CA PHE A 82 10.79 10.90 -6.71
C PHE A 82 10.89 11.59 -8.08
N SER A 83 10.62 12.89 -8.09
CA SER A 83 10.73 13.79 -9.23
C SER A 83 11.68 14.94 -8.91
N GLU A 84 11.97 15.80 -9.88
CA GLU A 84 12.98 16.86 -9.76
C GLU A 84 12.78 17.76 -8.53
N ASN A 85 11.53 18.12 -8.20
CA ASN A 85 11.20 19.05 -7.12
C ASN A 85 10.56 18.38 -5.90
N TYR A 86 10.63 17.05 -5.75
CA TYR A 86 10.01 16.36 -4.62
C TYR A 86 10.53 16.87 -3.26
N ALA A 87 11.82 17.17 -3.14
CA ALA A 87 12.43 17.64 -1.91
C ALA A 87 12.15 19.12 -1.56
N SER A 88 11.54 19.90 -2.46
CA SER A 88 11.12 21.27 -2.11
C SER A 88 9.84 21.30 -1.26
N SER A 89 9.08 20.20 -1.26
CA SER A 89 7.84 20.05 -0.50
C SER A 89 8.11 19.43 0.87
N THR A 90 8.01 20.22 1.94
CA THR A 90 8.08 19.70 3.32
C THR A 90 6.99 18.66 3.58
N TRP A 91 5.86 18.78 2.89
CA TRP A 91 4.78 17.79 2.94
C TRP A 91 5.22 16.44 2.39
N CYS A 92 5.78 16.39 1.17
CA CYS A 92 6.33 15.16 0.60
C CYS A 92 7.41 14.54 1.50
N LEU A 93 8.27 15.37 2.11
CA LEU A 93 9.31 14.91 3.02
C LEU A 93 8.75 14.33 4.33
N ASP A 94 7.69 14.95 4.88
CA ASP A 94 7.00 14.44 6.07
C ASP A 94 6.25 13.12 5.76
N GLU A 95 5.58 13.02 4.60
CA GLU A 95 4.99 11.77 4.12
C GLU A 95 6.03 10.65 4.04
N LEU A 96 7.20 10.94 3.46
CA LEU A 96 8.27 9.97 3.32
C LEU A 96 8.74 9.43 4.67
N VAL A 97 8.90 10.30 5.67
CA VAL A 97 9.24 9.88 7.04
C VAL A 97 8.17 8.94 7.60
N GLN A 98 6.89 9.29 7.44
CA GLN A 98 5.78 8.47 7.92
C GLN A 98 5.70 7.12 7.20
N ILE A 99 5.95 7.08 5.88
CA ILE A 99 6.00 5.85 5.08
C ILE A 99 7.11 4.92 5.59
N LEU A 100 8.30 5.45 5.84
CA LEU A 100 9.43 4.64 6.34
C LEU A 100 9.19 4.14 7.77
N GLU A 101 8.49 4.92 8.60
CA GLU A 101 8.05 4.45 9.90
C GLU A 101 7.05 3.29 9.77
N CYS A 102 6.06 3.40 8.88
CA CYS A 102 5.12 2.32 8.59
C CYS A 102 5.82 1.08 8.01
N LYS A 103 6.84 1.27 7.17
CA LYS A 103 7.67 0.17 6.67
C LYS A 103 8.34 -0.60 7.81
N LYS A 104 8.83 0.08 8.85
CA LYS A 104 9.52 -0.52 10.00
C LYS A 104 8.56 -1.17 10.98
N THR A 105 7.42 -0.53 11.24
CA THR A 105 6.50 -0.91 12.33
C THR A 105 5.34 -1.79 11.87
N ARG A 106 4.99 -1.75 10.58
CA ARG A 106 3.83 -2.43 9.98
C ARG A 106 4.20 -3.30 8.79
N GLU A 107 5.49 -3.45 8.51
CA GLU A 107 6.02 -4.22 7.38
C GLU A 107 5.46 -3.79 6.01
N GLN A 108 5.04 -2.52 5.91
CA GLN A 108 4.55 -1.95 4.67
C GLN A 108 5.60 -2.07 3.57
N ILE A 109 5.17 -2.50 2.38
CA ILE A 109 6.05 -2.59 1.21
C ILE A 109 6.25 -1.19 0.65
N VAL A 110 7.49 -0.80 0.38
CA VAL A 110 7.82 0.51 -0.20
C VAL A 110 8.49 0.31 -1.56
N ILE A 111 7.99 1.00 -2.58
CA ILE A 111 8.48 0.94 -3.96
C ILE A 111 8.87 2.36 -4.40
N PRO A 112 10.16 2.72 -4.42
CA PRO A 112 10.61 3.98 -4.98
C PRO A 112 10.64 3.94 -6.51
N ILE A 113 10.14 5.00 -7.14
CA ILE A 113 10.17 5.27 -8.57
C ILE A 113 10.98 6.55 -8.78
N PHE A 114 12.05 6.47 -9.57
CA PHE A 114 12.89 7.61 -9.92
C PHE A 114 12.46 8.16 -11.27
N TYR A 115 11.60 9.18 -11.24
CA TYR A 115 10.95 9.74 -12.42
C TYR A 115 11.66 11.02 -12.91
N GLY A 116 12.37 10.91 -14.04
CA GLY A 116 13.15 12.02 -14.59
C GLY A 116 14.35 12.44 -13.75
N ILE A 117 14.70 11.68 -12.70
CA ILE A 117 15.76 12.02 -11.75
C ILE A 117 16.69 10.83 -11.52
N ASP A 118 17.99 11.10 -11.42
CA ASP A 118 18.97 10.06 -11.09
C ASP A 118 18.87 9.66 -9.60
N PRO A 119 18.80 8.35 -9.26
CA PRO A 119 18.71 7.90 -7.88
C PRO A 119 19.79 8.44 -6.94
N SER A 120 20.99 8.74 -7.46
CA SER A 120 22.09 9.31 -6.68
C SER A 120 21.87 10.76 -6.26
N VAL A 121 21.08 11.52 -7.03
CA VAL A 121 20.65 12.88 -6.69
C VAL A 121 19.78 12.83 -5.43
N VAL A 122 18.81 11.92 -5.40
CA VAL A 122 17.93 11.66 -4.24
C VAL A 122 18.75 11.16 -3.05
N ARG A 123 19.62 10.17 -3.26
CA ARG A 123 20.40 9.52 -2.19
C ARG A 123 21.43 10.41 -1.52
N LYS A 124 22.09 11.27 -2.31
CA LYS A 124 23.14 12.16 -1.82
C LYS A 124 22.66 13.59 -1.61
N GLN A 125 21.37 13.84 -1.87
CA GLN A 125 20.72 15.15 -1.86
C GLN A 125 21.57 16.21 -2.56
N LYS A 126 21.92 15.96 -3.83
CA LYS A 126 22.68 16.87 -4.71
C LYS A 126 21.74 17.49 -5.75
N GLY A 127 22.26 18.31 -6.67
CA GLY A 127 21.44 18.90 -7.73
C GLY A 127 20.26 19.71 -7.17
N SER A 128 19.06 19.52 -7.75
CA SER A 128 17.84 20.18 -7.27
C SER A 128 17.56 19.92 -5.80
N TYR A 129 17.76 18.69 -5.32
CA TYR A 129 17.57 18.34 -3.91
C TYR A 129 18.55 19.09 -3.01
N GLY A 130 19.80 19.26 -3.44
CA GLY A 130 20.80 20.02 -2.69
C GLY A 130 20.39 21.49 -2.51
N VAL A 131 19.84 22.09 -3.57
CA VAL A 131 19.29 23.46 -3.53
C VAL A 131 18.12 23.53 -2.56
N SER A 132 17.13 22.61 -2.68
CA SER A 132 15.99 22.58 -1.75
C SER A 132 16.42 22.41 -0.30
N PHE A 133 17.42 21.58 -0.01
CA PHE A 133 17.90 21.41 1.35
C PHE A 133 18.64 22.63 1.90
N ALA A 134 19.34 23.40 1.08
CA ALA A 134 19.95 24.65 1.55
C ALA A 134 18.88 25.65 2.02
N GLU A 135 17.78 25.76 1.27
CA GLU A 135 16.63 26.59 1.65
C GLU A 135 15.93 26.06 2.92
N LEU A 136 15.75 24.74 3.04
CA LEU A 136 15.16 24.12 4.22
C LEU A 136 16.03 24.30 5.47
N GLU A 137 17.36 24.21 5.35
CA GLU A 137 18.30 24.45 6.46
C GLU A 137 18.22 25.90 6.96
N GLU A 138 18.00 26.87 6.07
CA GLU A 138 17.75 28.25 6.47
C GLU A 138 16.38 28.42 7.14
N ARG A 139 15.31 27.91 6.51
CA ARG A 139 13.92 28.04 7.01
C ARG A 139 13.70 27.30 8.33
N PHE A 140 14.39 26.19 8.56
CA PHE A 140 14.25 25.33 9.75
C PHE A 140 15.50 25.37 10.64
N ARG A 141 16.22 26.50 10.67
CA ARG A 141 17.44 26.67 11.49
C ARG A 141 17.24 26.32 12.97
N ASP A 142 16.08 26.62 13.53
CA ASP A 142 15.74 26.32 14.93
C ASP A 142 15.14 24.91 15.13
N ARG A 143 14.99 24.14 14.04
CA ARG A 143 14.39 22.79 13.98
C ARG A 143 15.19 21.84 13.07
N MET A 144 16.52 21.92 13.18
CA MET A 144 17.45 21.16 12.32
C MET A 144 17.28 19.64 12.44
N GLU A 145 16.76 19.14 13.56
CA GLU A 145 16.39 17.74 13.72
C GLU A 145 15.41 17.27 12.64
N LYS A 146 14.46 18.12 12.23
CA LYS A 146 13.50 17.80 11.16
C LYS A 146 14.20 17.66 9.82
N VAL A 147 15.13 18.56 9.52
CA VAL A 147 15.95 18.51 8.30
C VAL A 147 16.81 17.25 8.25
N HIS A 148 17.42 16.89 9.37
CA HIS A 148 18.20 15.65 9.47
C HIS A 148 17.34 14.40 9.27
N GLN A 149 16.13 14.37 9.82
CA GLN A 149 15.17 13.28 9.59
C GLN A 149 14.81 13.14 8.10
N TRP A 150 14.52 14.25 7.41
CA TRP A 150 14.22 14.23 5.98
C TRP A 150 15.40 13.73 5.13
N ARG A 151 16.64 14.18 5.43
CA ARG A 151 17.85 13.68 4.76
C ARG A 151 18.03 12.18 4.94
N ALA A 152 17.84 11.69 6.17
CA ALA A 152 17.94 10.27 6.49
C ALA A 152 16.87 9.47 5.74
N ALA A 153 15.62 9.96 5.72
CA ALA A 153 14.51 9.32 5.03
C ALA A 153 14.74 9.18 3.52
N LEU A 154 15.21 10.24 2.84
CA LEU A 154 15.56 10.20 1.43
C LEU A 154 16.69 9.21 1.14
N THR A 155 17.70 9.20 2.00
CA THR A 155 18.83 8.27 1.86
C THR A 155 18.36 6.82 2.04
N GLU A 156 17.53 6.54 3.05
CA GLU A 156 16.98 5.21 3.30
C GLU A 156 16.10 4.74 2.12
N ALA A 157 15.13 5.55 1.71
CA ALA A 157 14.20 5.20 0.63
C ALA A 157 14.91 5.00 -0.72
N SER A 158 15.91 5.81 -1.04
CA SER A 158 16.68 5.69 -2.29
C SER A 158 17.68 4.52 -2.32
N ASN A 159 17.87 3.84 -1.19
CA ASN A 159 18.62 2.59 -1.10
C ASN A 159 17.72 1.35 -1.26
N LEU A 160 16.40 1.51 -1.25
CA LEU A 160 15.47 0.42 -1.55
C LEU A 160 15.51 0.08 -3.04
N CYS A 161 15.18 -1.17 -3.39
CA CYS A 161 15.04 -1.60 -4.77
C CYS A 161 13.86 -0.86 -5.43
N GLY A 162 14.16 -0.04 -6.44
CA GLY A 162 13.19 0.77 -7.16
C GLY A 162 13.24 0.60 -8.67
N LEU A 163 12.48 1.44 -9.37
CA LEU A 163 12.45 1.51 -10.82
C LEU A 163 12.92 2.90 -11.27
N ASP A 164 13.81 2.96 -12.26
CA ASP A 164 14.25 4.20 -12.86
C ASP A 164 13.52 4.41 -14.19
N SER A 165 12.84 5.54 -14.33
CA SER A 165 12.07 5.89 -15.52
C SER A 165 12.89 5.93 -16.81
N LYS A 166 14.20 6.11 -16.74
CA LYS A 166 15.08 6.11 -17.91
C LYS A 166 15.16 4.74 -18.59
N ASP A 167 14.94 3.67 -17.84
CA ASP A 167 15.01 2.29 -18.33
C ASP A 167 13.74 1.88 -19.10
N PHE A 168 12.71 2.73 -19.10
CA PHE A 168 11.40 2.44 -19.68
C PHE A 168 11.01 3.46 -20.75
N ARG A 169 11.03 3.00 -22.01
CA ARG A 169 10.55 3.76 -23.17
C ARG A 169 9.65 2.89 -24.06
N PRO A 170 8.42 3.33 -24.40
CA PRO A 170 7.72 4.54 -23.91
C PRO A 170 7.30 4.43 -22.44
N GLU A 171 6.91 5.57 -21.84
CA GLU A 171 6.60 5.71 -20.40
C GLU A 171 5.49 4.75 -19.91
N ASN A 172 4.51 4.44 -20.76
CA ASN A 172 3.45 3.48 -20.41
C ASN A 172 3.98 2.09 -20.03
N LYS A 173 5.17 1.68 -20.51
CA LYS A 173 5.82 0.43 -20.07
C LYS A 173 6.19 0.47 -18.59
N LEU A 174 6.62 1.64 -18.08
CA LEU A 174 6.89 1.81 -16.65
C LEU A 174 5.60 1.64 -15.86
N VAL A 175 4.51 2.27 -16.29
CA VAL A 175 3.20 2.15 -15.64
C VAL A 175 2.75 0.69 -15.59
N GLN A 176 2.82 -0.02 -16.73
CA GLN A 176 2.49 -1.45 -16.78
C GLN A 176 3.34 -2.27 -15.81
N LYS A 177 4.66 -2.03 -15.81
CA LYS A 177 5.59 -2.74 -14.91
C LYS A 177 5.26 -2.50 -13.44
N ILE A 178 4.96 -1.26 -13.05
CA ILE A 178 4.59 -0.93 -11.66
C ILE A 178 3.30 -1.65 -11.27
N VAL A 179 2.28 -1.62 -12.13
CA VAL A 179 0.99 -2.29 -11.88
C VAL A 179 1.17 -3.81 -11.75
N GLU A 180 1.99 -4.41 -12.60
CA GLU A 180 2.33 -5.85 -12.53
C GLU A 180 3.06 -6.19 -11.22
N ASP A 181 4.07 -5.40 -10.85
CA ASP A 181 4.84 -5.61 -9.62
C ASP A 181 3.96 -5.48 -8.37
N ILE A 182 3.05 -4.51 -8.35
CA ILE A 182 2.07 -4.32 -7.27
C ILE A 182 1.10 -5.51 -7.23
N SER A 183 0.54 -5.91 -8.37
CA SER A 183 -0.39 -7.04 -8.48
C SER A 183 0.24 -8.34 -7.98
N PHE A 184 1.55 -8.51 -8.18
CA PHE A 184 2.28 -9.68 -7.69
C PHE A 184 2.59 -9.61 -6.19
N LYS A 185 2.76 -8.41 -5.62
CA LYS A 185 3.08 -8.22 -4.20
C LYS A 185 1.86 -8.25 -3.29
N LEU A 186 0.70 -7.77 -3.76
CA LEU A 186 -0.53 -7.71 -2.96
C LEU A 186 -0.99 -9.08 -2.40
N PRO A 187 -1.04 -10.18 -3.18
CA PRO A 187 -1.41 -11.49 -2.65
C PRO A 187 -0.42 -12.04 -1.62
N LYS A 188 0.87 -11.74 -1.77
CA LYS A 188 1.91 -12.16 -0.82
C LYS A 188 1.75 -11.45 0.51
N TYR A 189 1.37 -10.18 0.47
CA TYR A 189 1.05 -9.42 1.66
C TYR A 189 -0.14 -10.04 2.41
N LEU A 190 -1.20 -10.46 1.71
CA LEU A 190 -2.34 -11.17 2.31
C LEU A 190 -1.91 -12.49 2.96
N SER A 191 -1.15 -13.33 2.25
CA SER A 191 -0.70 -14.63 2.77
C SER A 191 0.22 -14.50 4.00
N PHE A 192 1.09 -13.49 4.03
CA PHE A 192 1.96 -13.23 5.17
C PHE A 192 1.18 -12.72 6.40
N ASN A 193 0.23 -11.80 6.19
CA ASN A 193 -0.64 -11.33 7.27
C ASN A 193 -1.63 -12.40 7.76
N GLU A 194 -2.09 -13.29 6.89
CA GLU A 194 -2.92 -14.45 7.28
C GLU A 194 -2.13 -15.47 8.13
N GLN A 195 -0.84 -15.68 7.82
CA GLN A 195 0.05 -16.49 8.66
C GLN A 195 0.31 -15.86 10.04
N LEU A 196 0.42 -14.52 10.12
CA LEU A 196 0.53 -13.80 11.40
C LEU A 196 -0.80 -13.73 12.17
N LYS A 197 -1.95 -13.75 11.49
CA LYS A 197 -3.30 -13.80 12.07
C LYS A 197 -3.68 -15.18 12.62
N GLY A 198 -2.72 -16.09 12.82
CA GLY A 198 -2.88 -17.50 13.16
C GLY A 198 -4.17 -17.84 13.90
N HIS A 199 -5.19 -18.26 13.15
CA HIS A 199 -6.40 -18.92 13.66
C HIS A 199 -7.14 -19.79 12.62
N LEU A 200 -6.57 -20.06 11.44
CA LEU A 200 -7.17 -20.98 10.45
C LEU A 200 -6.25 -22.16 10.10
N ILE A 201 -5.70 -22.82 11.14
CA ILE A 201 -4.97 -24.07 10.97
C ILE A 201 -5.97 -25.15 10.52
N GLY A 202 -5.79 -25.69 9.30
CA GLY A 202 -6.56 -26.84 8.79
C GLY A 202 -7.45 -26.57 7.58
N ILE A 203 -7.71 -25.31 7.21
CA ILE A 203 -8.51 -24.99 6.00
C ILE A 203 -7.71 -25.24 4.71
N GLU A 204 -6.38 -25.13 4.76
CA GLU A 204 -5.47 -25.37 3.63
C GLU A 204 -5.64 -26.77 3.05
N LYS A 205 -5.90 -27.77 3.91
CA LYS A 205 -6.17 -29.15 3.47
C LYS A 205 -7.48 -29.25 2.70
N HIS A 206 -8.51 -28.54 3.16
CA HIS A 206 -9.81 -28.49 2.50
C HIS A 206 -9.78 -27.69 1.20
N ILE A 207 -9.01 -26.59 1.13
CA ILE A 207 -8.80 -25.83 -0.12
C ILE A 207 -8.09 -26.70 -1.14
N LYS A 208 -6.99 -27.37 -0.78
CA LYS A 208 -6.29 -28.29 -1.70
C LYS A 208 -7.16 -29.46 -2.15
N GLU A 209 -8.01 -29.98 -1.27
CA GLU A 209 -8.97 -31.03 -1.64
C GLU A 209 -10.01 -30.50 -2.64
N ILE A 210 -10.55 -29.30 -2.43
CA ILE A 210 -11.49 -28.65 -3.34
C ILE A 210 -10.82 -28.35 -4.69
N GLU A 211 -9.61 -27.78 -4.70
CA GLU A 211 -8.83 -27.51 -5.92
C GLU A 211 -8.52 -28.78 -6.71
N SER A 212 -8.15 -29.88 -6.03
CA SER A 212 -7.91 -31.18 -6.69
C SER A 212 -9.16 -31.75 -7.35
N ARG A 213 -10.34 -31.52 -6.76
CA ARG A 213 -11.64 -31.95 -7.30
C ARG A 213 -12.14 -31.03 -8.42
N LEU A 214 -11.64 -29.80 -8.50
CA LEU A 214 -12.10 -28.79 -9.45
C LEU A 214 -11.53 -28.92 -10.86
N SER A 215 -10.45 -29.71 -11.08
CA SER A 215 -9.90 -30.05 -12.41
C SER A 215 -10.13 -28.97 -13.49
N ILE A 216 -9.49 -27.81 -13.32
CA ILE A 216 -9.82 -26.53 -13.99
C ILE A 216 -9.46 -26.50 -15.50
N SER A 217 -9.26 -27.65 -16.16
CA SER A 217 -8.84 -27.69 -17.58
C SER A 217 -9.96 -27.99 -18.60
N THR A 218 -11.24 -28.07 -18.20
CA THR A 218 -12.33 -28.39 -19.14
C THR A 218 -13.44 -27.33 -19.12
N LYS A 219 -13.88 -26.90 -20.32
CA LYS A 219 -14.92 -25.88 -20.58
C LYS A 219 -16.35 -26.34 -20.25
N ASP A 220 -16.58 -26.92 -19.07
CA ASP A 220 -17.91 -27.33 -18.62
C ASP A 220 -18.26 -26.73 -17.25
N VAL A 221 -19.51 -26.31 -17.09
CA VAL A 221 -20.04 -25.76 -15.83
C VAL A 221 -20.34 -26.91 -14.85
N ARG A 222 -19.81 -26.84 -13.63
CA ARG A 222 -20.02 -27.84 -12.57
C ARG A 222 -20.57 -27.19 -11.31
N ILE A 223 -21.60 -27.81 -10.72
CA ILE A 223 -22.18 -27.42 -9.43
C ILE A 223 -21.65 -28.37 -8.35
N ILE A 224 -21.17 -27.80 -7.24
CA ILE A 224 -20.63 -28.56 -6.11
C ILE A 224 -21.45 -28.26 -4.86
N GLY A 225 -22.04 -29.29 -4.26
CA GLY A 225 -22.74 -29.21 -2.99
C GLY A 225 -21.84 -29.60 -1.82
N ILE A 226 -21.85 -28.81 -0.74
CA ILE A 226 -21.01 -29.03 0.46
C ILE A 226 -21.88 -29.50 1.63
N TRP A 227 -21.94 -30.81 1.91
CA TRP A 227 -22.74 -31.39 3.03
C TRP A 227 -21.90 -31.68 4.29
N GLY A 228 -22.43 -31.46 5.51
CA GLY A 228 -21.76 -31.76 6.78
C GLY A 228 -22.69 -31.65 7.99
N MET A 229 -22.34 -32.29 9.12
CA MET A 229 -23.13 -32.24 10.36
C MET A 229 -23.19 -30.82 10.96
N GLY A 230 -24.34 -30.48 11.55
CA GLY A 230 -24.62 -29.14 12.09
C GLY A 230 -23.64 -28.68 13.17
N GLY A 231 -23.21 -27.42 13.10
CA GLY A 231 -22.21 -26.81 13.99
C GLY A 231 -20.84 -26.53 13.35
N THR A 232 -20.65 -26.88 12.07
CA THR A 232 -19.37 -26.74 11.33
C THR A 232 -19.22 -25.44 10.53
N GLY A 233 -20.05 -24.41 10.80
CA GLY A 233 -19.85 -23.07 10.22
C GLY A 233 -20.26 -22.90 8.76
N LYS A 234 -21.31 -23.57 8.29
CA LYS A 234 -21.92 -23.31 6.97
C LYS A 234 -23.10 -22.35 7.14
N ASN A 235 -22.96 -21.13 6.64
CA ASN A 235 -24.11 -20.25 6.45
C ASN A 235 -24.65 -20.50 5.04
N ILE A 236 -25.87 -21.04 4.98
CA ILE A 236 -26.65 -21.23 3.76
C ILE A 236 -27.25 -19.86 3.42
N GLN A 237 -26.85 -19.28 2.29
CA GLN A 237 -27.62 -18.20 1.67
C GLN A 237 -28.43 -18.81 0.52
N ASP A 238 -29.74 -18.68 0.67
CA ASP A 238 -30.76 -19.02 -0.30
C ASP A 238 -30.49 -18.35 -1.65
N THR A 239 -30.69 -19.10 -2.73
CA THR A 239 -30.95 -18.52 -4.06
C THR A 239 -32.11 -19.29 -4.69
N GLU A 240 -33.33 -18.78 -4.49
CA GLU A 240 -34.42 -18.98 -5.45
C GLU A 240 -34.23 -18.01 -6.63
N GLN A 241 -34.25 -18.51 -7.86
CA GLN A 241 -35.37 -18.33 -8.81
C GLN A 241 -34.98 -18.68 -10.27
N ILE A 242 -35.83 -19.51 -10.90
CA ILE A 242 -36.44 -19.39 -12.25
C ILE A 242 -35.42 -19.25 -13.41
N ILE A 243 -35.22 -20.22 -14.32
CA ILE A 243 -36.16 -20.98 -15.19
C ILE A 243 -35.71 -22.45 -15.28
#